data_AF-A0A7V1MRG1-F1
#
_entry.id   AF-A0A7V1MRG1-F1
#
_cell.length_a   1.000
_cell.length_b   1.000
_cell.length_c   1.000
_cell.angle_alpha   90.00
_cell.angle_beta   90.00
_cell.angle_gamma   90.00
#
_symmetry.space_group_name_H-M   'P 1'
#
loop_
_entity.id
_entity.type
_entity.pdbx_description
1 polymer ?
#
loop_
_entity_poly.entity_id
_entity_poly.type
_entity_poly.pdbx_seq_one_letter_code
_entity_poly.pdbx_strand_id
1 'polypeptide(L)'
;MSFDPIKLEIFKSLFISIAEEMGVTLRRTAFSPNIKERRDYSCAIFDGEGRLVAQGDHMPVHLGSMPMSVRKAIEAVTLEPGDVVALNDPYEGGTHLPDVTLVSAVHVEGRPFFYVANRAHHADIGGMSAGSMPLSTEIFQEGLRIPPIKLYERGRLNASVMRLILANVRTPVEREGDLTAQLAANRTGERRLREMVAKYGVEEVAVSMRELHAYAERMVRARLAAIPDGDYTAEDYLDDDGITD
;
A
#
# COMPACT_ATOMS: atom_id res chain seq x y z
N MET A 1 -8.95 -28.41 13.45
CA MET A 1 -7.98 -28.08 14.52
C MET A 1 -8.68 -27.17 15.51
N SER A 2 -8.43 -27.32 16.82
CA SER A 2 -9.00 -26.39 17.81
C SER A 2 -8.31 -25.03 17.68
N PHE A 3 -9.09 -23.95 17.80
CA PHE A 3 -8.59 -22.58 17.88
C PHE A 3 -7.57 -22.42 19.01
N ASP A 4 -6.38 -21.90 18.70
CA ASP A 4 -5.32 -21.61 19.66
C ASP A 4 -5.09 -20.08 19.71
N PRO A 5 -5.60 -19.39 20.76
CA PRO A 5 -5.49 -17.94 20.87
C PRO A 5 -4.04 -17.45 21.02
N ILE A 6 -3.15 -18.28 21.59
CA ILE A 6 -1.74 -17.90 21.79
C ILE A 6 -1.05 -17.87 20.42
N LYS A 7 -1.26 -18.91 19.60
CA LYS A 7 -0.74 -18.94 18.23
C LYS A 7 -1.28 -17.79 17.39
N LEU A 8 -2.57 -17.49 17.48
CA LEU A 8 -3.17 -16.38 16.73
C LEU A 8 -2.47 -15.06 17.04
N GLU A 9 -2.25 -14.76 18.32
CA GLU A 9 -1.59 -13.51 18.74
C GLU A 9 -0.11 -13.46 18.32
N ILE A 10 0.57 -14.61 18.32
CA ILE A 10 1.95 -14.72 17.79
C ILE A 10 1.97 -14.38 16.29
N PHE A 11 1.11 -14.99 15.48
CA PHE A 11 1.09 -14.71 14.04
C PHE A 11 0.66 -13.28 13.73
N LYS A 12 -0.33 -12.74 14.44
CA LYS A 12 -0.71 -11.33 14.36
C LYS A 12 0.51 -10.42 14.57
N SER A 13 1.24 -10.63 15.67
CA SER A 13 2.43 -9.85 16.00
C SER A 13 3.53 -9.99 14.96
N LEU A 14 3.73 -11.19 14.40
CA LEU A 14 4.72 -11.41 13.35
C LEU A 14 4.36 -10.67 12.05
N PHE A 15 3.11 -10.74 11.58
CA PHE A 15 2.70 -10.02 10.37
C PHE A 15 2.81 -8.50 10.55
N ILE A 16 2.37 -7.97 11.70
CA ILE A 16 2.51 -6.54 12.02
C ILE A 16 3.98 -6.14 12.04
N SER A 17 4.84 -6.92 12.70
CA SER A 17 6.28 -6.65 12.77
C SER A 17 6.93 -6.61 11.39
N ILE A 18 6.51 -7.47 10.45
CA ILE A 18 7.00 -7.41 9.06
C ILE A 18 6.58 -6.11 8.38
N ALA A 19 5.31 -5.71 8.51
CA ALA A 19 4.81 -4.47 7.92
C ALA A 19 5.51 -3.23 8.52
N GLU A 20 5.79 -3.24 9.82
CA GLU A 20 6.58 -2.21 10.50
C GLU A 20 8.03 -2.18 10.01
N GLU A 21 8.67 -3.33 9.83
CA GLU A 21 10.04 -3.39 9.30
C GLU A 21 10.12 -2.85 7.87
N MET A 22 9.12 -3.14 7.03
CA MET A 22 8.99 -2.50 5.71
C MET A 22 8.93 -0.97 5.85
N GLY A 23 8.13 -0.46 6.78
CA GLY A 23 8.02 0.97 7.06
C GLY A 23 9.32 1.61 7.55
N VAL A 24 10.05 0.92 8.44
CA VAL A 24 11.38 1.35 8.89
C VAL A 24 12.36 1.43 7.72
N THR A 25 12.35 0.45 6.82
CA THR A 25 13.17 0.49 5.59
C THR A 25 12.79 1.71 4.74
N LEU A 26 11.51 1.88 4.42
CA LEU A 26 11.02 2.99 3.60
C LEU A 26 11.45 4.35 4.17
N ARG A 27 11.19 4.59 5.46
CA ARG A 27 11.58 5.84 6.12
C ARG A 27 13.07 6.11 6.09
N ARG A 28 13.90 5.09 6.29
CA ARG A 28 15.36 5.26 6.40
C ARG A 28 16.03 5.47 5.05
N THR A 29 15.47 4.93 3.98
CA THR A 29 16.05 5.01 2.63
C THR A 29 15.40 6.07 1.74
N ALA A 30 14.26 6.65 2.16
CA ALA A 30 13.61 7.74 1.45
C ALA A 30 14.46 9.00 1.40
N PHE A 31 14.25 9.77 0.33
CA PHE A 31 14.97 11.00 0.03
C PHE A 31 14.15 12.20 0.47
N SER A 32 12.83 12.16 0.27
CA SER A 32 11.97 13.30 0.59
C SER A 32 11.62 13.43 2.08
N PRO A 33 11.51 14.67 2.61
CA PRO A 33 11.02 14.92 3.95
C PRO A 33 9.60 14.42 4.21
N ASN A 34 8.74 14.34 3.19
CA ASN A 34 7.36 13.84 3.35
C ASN A 34 7.35 12.38 3.82
N ILE A 35 8.19 11.53 3.24
CA ILE A 35 8.29 10.13 3.64
C ILE A 35 9.17 10.00 4.89
N LYS A 36 10.32 10.67 4.92
CA LYS A 36 11.33 10.48 5.96
C LYS A 36 10.94 11.10 7.32
N GLU A 37 10.45 12.33 7.28
CA GLU A 37 10.20 13.14 8.49
C GLU A 37 8.71 13.24 8.83
N ARG A 38 7.85 13.56 7.85
CA ARG A 38 6.39 13.59 8.07
C ARG A 38 5.78 12.19 8.22
N ARG A 39 6.48 11.17 7.70
CA ARG A 39 6.08 9.76 7.74
C ARG A 39 4.75 9.51 7.02
N ASP A 40 4.56 10.22 5.92
CA ASP A 40 3.38 10.11 5.08
C ASP A 40 3.53 8.92 4.11
N TYR A 41 3.45 7.73 4.68
CA TYR A 41 3.50 6.47 3.97
C TYR A 41 2.77 5.38 4.76
N SER A 42 2.49 4.23 4.14
CA SER A 42 2.08 3.02 4.84
C SER A 42 2.59 1.78 4.11
N CYS A 43 2.83 0.72 4.87
CA CYS A 43 3.27 -0.59 4.37
C CYS A 43 2.28 -1.65 4.82
N ALA A 44 1.94 -2.58 3.93
CA ALA A 44 0.92 -3.58 4.18
C ALA A 44 1.27 -4.93 3.55
N ILE A 45 0.72 -5.97 4.15
CA ILE A 45 0.80 -7.37 3.74
C ILE A 45 -0.62 -7.84 3.43
N PHE A 46 -0.75 -8.53 2.31
CA PHE A 46 -1.99 -9.10 1.82
C PHE A 46 -1.81 -10.60 1.59
N ASP A 47 -2.88 -11.37 1.74
CA ASP A 47 -2.88 -12.79 1.39
C ASP A 47 -2.91 -13.00 -0.14
N GLY A 48 -2.85 -14.25 -0.60
CA GLY A 48 -2.90 -14.60 -2.02
C GLY A 48 -4.22 -14.26 -2.73
N GLU A 49 -5.27 -13.87 -2.00
CA GLU A 49 -6.53 -13.35 -2.55
C GLU A 49 -6.55 -11.82 -2.59
N GLY A 50 -5.47 -11.15 -2.17
CA GLY A 50 -5.38 -9.69 -2.11
C GLY A 50 -6.12 -9.07 -0.92
N ARG A 51 -6.43 -9.84 0.14
CA ARG A 51 -7.07 -9.34 1.37
C ARG A 51 -6.01 -8.85 2.35
N LEU A 52 -6.26 -7.71 3.00
CA LEU A 52 -5.34 -7.10 3.95
C LEU A 52 -5.16 -7.97 5.20
N VAL A 53 -3.94 -8.44 5.46
CA VAL A 53 -3.57 -9.25 6.63
C VAL A 53 -3.02 -8.38 7.75
N ALA A 54 -2.11 -7.46 7.42
CA ALA A 54 -1.52 -6.52 8.37
C ALA A 54 -1.08 -5.23 7.68
N GLN A 55 -1.13 -4.12 8.41
CA GLN A 55 -0.62 -2.83 7.98
C GLN A 55 0.17 -2.20 9.13
N GLY A 56 1.27 -1.51 8.81
CA GLY A 56 1.98 -0.67 9.77
C GLY A 56 1.15 0.55 10.19
N ASP A 57 1.23 0.91 11.47
CA ASP A 57 0.49 2.03 12.07
C ASP A 57 1.11 3.39 11.69
N HIS A 58 0.91 3.82 10.45
CA HIS A 58 1.52 5.04 9.90
C HIS A 58 0.46 6.08 9.51
N MET A 59 -0.47 5.75 8.61
CA MET A 59 -1.53 6.69 8.20
C MET A 59 -2.88 5.96 8.00
N PRO A 60 -3.92 6.26 8.79
CA PRO A 60 -5.21 5.56 8.72
C PRO A 60 -5.91 5.64 7.37
N VAL A 61 -5.77 6.75 6.62
CA VAL A 61 -6.41 6.90 5.29
C VAL A 61 -5.96 5.83 4.28
N HIS A 62 -4.76 5.28 4.46
CA HIS A 62 -4.25 4.21 3.60
C HIS A 62 -4.93 2.85 3.85
N LEU A 63 -5.55 2.65 5.03
CA LEU A 63 -6.25 1.40 5.38
C LEU A 63 -7.40 1.08 4.42
N GLY A 64 -8.14 2.10 3.99
CA GLY A 64 -9.30 1.92 3.11
C GLY A 64 -8.95 1.78 1.63
N SER A 65 -7.90 2.47 1.18
CA SER A 65 -7.59 2.64 -0.24
C SER A 65 -6.54 1.67 -0.78
N MET A 66 -5.56 1.26 0.04
CA MET A 66 -4.51 0.33 -0.40
C MET A 66 -5.04 -1.04 -0.84
N PRO A 67 -6.07 -1.65 -0.19
CA PRO A 67 -6.68 -2.87 -0.70
C PRO A 67 -7.27 -2.72 -2.11
N MET A 68 -7.78 -1.55 -2.46
CA MET A 68 -8.26 -1.27 -3.83
C MET A 68 -7.10 -1.19 -4.81
N SER A 69 -6.00 -0.52 -4.46
CA SER A 69 -4.80 -0.50 -5.31
C SER A 69 -4.23 -1.89 -5.58
N VAL A 70 -4.14 -2.73 -4.55
CA VAL A 70 -3.63 -4.10 -4.71
C VAL A 70 -4.54 -4.92 -5.62
N ARG A 71 -5.86 -4.82 -5.43
CA ARG A 71 -6.84 -5.47 -6.31
C ARG A 71 -6.66 -5.04 -7.75
N LYS A 72 -6.58 -3.72 -8.02
CA LYS A 72 -6.39 -3.19 -9.37
C LYS A 72 -5.06 -3.60 -10.00
N ALA A 73 -3.99 -3.69 -9.21
CA ALA A 73 -2.72 -4.23 -9.69
C ALA A 73 -2.82 -5.71 -10.10
N ILE A 74 -3.50 -6.54 -9.30
CA ILE A 74 -3.70 -7.97 -9.58
C ILE A 74 -4.60 -8.18 -10.80
N GLU A 75 -5.65 -7.37 -10.95
CA GLU A 75 -6.57 -7.45 -12.09
C GLU A 75 -5.93 -6.99 -13.40
N ALA A 76 -5.08 -5.97 -13.35
CA ALA A 76 -4.49 -5.37 -14.55
C ALA A 76 -3.33 -6.18 -15.13
N VAL A 77 -2.51 -6.83 -14.29
CA VAL A 77 -1.32 -7.57 -14.76
C VAL A 77 -1.06 -8.84 -13.95
N THR A 78 -0.52 -9.85 -14.61
CA THR A 78 0.12 -10.98 -13.93
C THR A 78 1.44 -10.51 -13.30
N LEU A 79 1.52 -10.56 -11.97
CA LEU A 79 2.73 -10.29 -11.19
C LEU A 79 3.59 -11.56 -11.10
N GLU A 80 4.67 -11.60 -11.87
CA GLU A 80 5.69 -12.66 -11.79
C GLU A 80 6.72 -12.36 -10.69
N PRO A 81 7.53 -13.34 -10.26
CA PRO A 81 8.63 -13.09 -9.33
C PRO A 81 9.55 -11.94 -9.79
N GLY A 82 9.70 -10.94 -8.93
CA GLY A 82 10.51 -9.74 -9.19
C GLY A 82 9.79 -8.63 -9.94
N ASP A 83 8.52 -8.81 -10.31
CA ASP A 83 7.69 -7.72 -10.83
C ASP A 83 7.30 -6.75 -9.72
N VAL A 84 7.23 -5.46 -10.06
CA VAL A 84 6.67 -4.41 -9.19
C VAL A 84 5.76 -3.53 -10.02
N VAL A 85 4.51 -3.42 -9.58
CA VAL A 85 3.50 -2.54 -10.19
C VAL A 85 3.47 -1.22 -9.44
N ALA A 86 3.43 -0.12 -10.18
CA ALA A 86 3.19 1.23 -9.66
C ALA A 86 1.81 1.72 -10.08
N LEU A 87 1.14 2.46 -9.20
CA LEU A 87 -0.11 3.17 -9.50
C LEU A 87 -0.37 4.32 -8.54
N ASN A 88 -1.09 5.34 -9.00
CA ASN A 88 -1.67 6.41 -8.17
C ASN A 88 -3.05 6.88 -8.69
N ASP A 89 -3.52 6.35 -9.82
CA ASP A 89 -4.76 6.77 -10.47
C ASP A 89 -5.95 6.59 -9.51
N PRO A 90 -6.66 7.68 -9.13
CA PRO A 90 -7.78 7.59 -8.19
C PRO A 90 -8.92 6.70 -8.70
N TYR A 91 -9.08 6.58 -10.02
CA TYR A 91 -10.06 5.69 -10.64
C TYR A 91 -9.64 4.22 -10.62
N GLU A 92 -8.37 3.94 -10.30
CA GLU A 92 -7.78 2.59 -10.19
C GLU A 92 -7.22 2.33 -8.78
N GLY A 93 -7.83 2.91 -7.74
CA GLY A 93 -7.53 2.62 -6.33
C GLY A 93 -6.54 3.58 -5.66
N GLY A 94 -6.04 4.60 -6.36
CA GLY A 94 -5.36 5.74 -5.75
C GLY A 94 -6.27 6.55 -4.83
N THR A 95 -5.68 7.33 -3.92
CA THR A 95 -6.40 8.32 -3.08
C THR A 95 -6.38 9.69 -3.75
N HIS A 96 -5.20 10.10 -4.16
CA HIS A 96 -4.88 11.29 -4.96
C HIS A 96 -3.54 11.04 -5.65
N LEU A 97 -3.16 11.90 -6.60
CA LEU A 97 -1.97 11.65 -7.43
C LEU A 97 -0.64 11.61 -6.66
N PRO A 98 -0.40 12.41 -5.61
CA PRO A 98 0.82 12.32 -4.82
C PRO A 98 1.07 10.95 -4.17
N ASP A 99 0.02 10.18 -3.88
CA ASP A 99 0.16 8.89 -3.20
C ASP A 99 0.46 7.76 -4.20
N VAL A 100 1.73 7.50 -4.42
CA VAL A 100 2.17 6.40 -5.30
C VAL A 100 2.23 5.10 -4.52
N THR A 101 1.50 4.09 -5.00
CA THR A 101 1.49 2.74 -4.44
C THR A 101 2.39 1.81 -5.27
N LEU A 102 3.28 1.06 -4.61
CA LEU A 102 4.03 -0.03 -5.22
C LEU A 102 3.54 -1.37 -4.69
N VAL A 103 3.21 -2.30 -5.59
CA VAL A 103 2.70 -3.65 -5.27
C VAL A 103 3.66 -4.72 -5.83
N SER A 104 3.96 -5.73 -5.02
CA SER A 104 4.80 -6.87 -5.41
C SER A 104 4.19 -8.18 -4.92
N ALA A 105 4.27 -9.24 -5.73
CA ALA A 105 3.81 -10.57 -5.36
C ALA A 105 4.94 -11.39 -4.69
N VAL A 106 4.64 -12.03 -3.57
CA VAL A 106 5.56 -12.94 -2.89
C VAL A 106 5.17 -14.37 -3.25
N HIS A 107 6.01 -15.02 -4.05
CA HIS A 107 5.74 -16.37 -4.51
C HIS A 107 6.22 -17.42 -3.51
N VAL A 108 5.36 -18.39 -3.23
CA VAL A 108 5.65 -19.61 -2.47
C VAL A 108 5.11 -20.78 -3.28
N GLU A 109 5.92 -21.82 -3.48
CA GLU A 109 5.54 -23.01 -4.26
C GLU A 109 5.00 -22.67 -5.67
N GLY A 110 5.59 -21.65 -6.32
CA GLY A 110 5.27 -21.28 -7.70
C GLY A 110 3.99 -20.46 -7.88
N ARG A 111 3.34 -19.99 -6.80
CA ARG A 111 2.14 -19.13 -6.86
C ARG A 111 2.27 -17.89 -5.98
N PRO A 112 1.57 -16.78 -6.29
CA PRO A 112 1.48 -15.63 -5.40
C PRO A 112 0.75 -16.03 -4.12
N PHE A 113 1.51 -16.19 -3.04
CA PHE A 113 0.98 -16.60 -1.73
C PHE A 113 0.71 -15.40 -0.81
N PHE A 114 1.42 -14.30 -1.06
CA PHE A 114 1.13 -12.98 -0.50
C PHE A 114 1.29 -11.91 -1.57
N TYR A 115 0.77 -10.72 -1.25
CA TYR A 115 1.23 -9.47 -1.84
C TYR A 115 1.77 -8.56 -0.75
N VAL A 116 2.80 -7.79 -1.09
CA VAL A 116 3.29 -6.70 -0.26
C VAL A 116 3.08 -5.40 -1.01
N ALA A 117 2.62 -4.39 -0.29
CA ALA A 117 2.47 -3.07 -0.86
C ALA A 117 2.96 -2.00 0.09
N ASN A 118 3.34 -0.88 -0.50
CA ASN A 118 3.48 0.36 0.24
C ASN A 118 2.92 1.50 -0.58
N ARG A 119 2.41 2.51 0.11
CA ARG A 119 1.95 3.79 -0.45
C ARG A 119 2.76 4.89 0.21
N ALA A 120 3.28 5.81 -0.58
CA ALA A 120 4.06 6.92 -0.07
C ALA A 120 3.67 8.21 -0.76
N HIS A 121 3.61 9.30 -0.01
CA HIS A 121 3.23 10.61 -0.52
C HIS A 121 4.44 11.33 -1.11
N HIS A 122 4.41 11.50 -2.44
CA HIS A 122 5.42 12.26 -3.17
C HIS A 122 5.07 13.73 -3.15
N ALA A 123 6.00 14.59 -2.71
CA ALA A 123 5.73 16.02 -2.50
C ALA A 123 5.43 16.80 -3.81
N ASP A 124 5.74 16.21 -4.97
CA ASP A 124 5.41 16.72 -6.30
C ASP A 124 5.12 15.52 -7.22
N ILE A 125 4.06 15.64 -8.02
CA ILE A 125 3.70 14.66 -9.04
C ILE A 125 3.46 15.31 -10.41
N GLY A 126 3.99 16.53 -10.64
CA GLY A 126 3.87 17.18 -11.93
C GLY A 126 2.61 18.01 -12.18
N GLY A 127 1.86 18.35 -11.14
CA GLY A 127 0.68 19.22 -11.26
C GLY A 127 1.01 20.61 -11.78
N MET A 128 -0.01 21.42 -12.07
CA MET A 128 0.12 22.76 -12.66
C MET A 128 0.91 23.74 -11.78
N SER A 129 0.91 23.54 -10.46
CA SER A 129 1.74 24.28 -9.51
C SER A 129 2.70 23.33 -8.77
N ALA A 130 3.76 23.90 -8.18
CA ALA A 130 4.66 23.13 -7.33
C ALA A 130 3.95 22.70 -6.04
N GLY A 131 4.21 21.47 -5.61
CA GLY A 131 3.60 20.87 -4.42
C GLY A 131 2.70 19.69 -4.75
N SER A 132 2.01 19.18 -3.73
CA SER A 132 1.22 17.94 -3.82
C SER A 132 -0.21 18.15 -4.28
N MET A 133 -0.83 19.28 -3.94
CA MET A 133 -2.26 19.53 -4.19
C MET A 133 -2.46 20.93 -4.78
N PRO A 134 -2.47 21.08 -6.12
CA PRO A 134 -2.79 22.35 -6.75
C PRO A 134 -4.29 22.67 -6.63
N LEU A 135 -4.63 23.97 -6.54
CA LEU A 135 -6.00 24.42 -6.78
C LEU A 135 -6.34 24.15 -8.25
N SER A 136 -7.15 23.13 -8.50
CA SER A 136 -7.37 22.55 -9.82
C SER A 136 -8.85 22.27 -10.06
N THR A 137 -9.24 22.32 -11.33
CA THR A 137 -10.63 22.12 -11.79
C THR A 137 -10.78 20.83 -12.59
N GLU A 138 -9.67 20.20 -12.97
CA GLU A 138 -9.62 18.91 -13.65
C GLU A 138 -8.36 18.13 -13.25
N ILE A 139 -8.44 16.80 -13.28
CA ILE A 139 -7.36 15.93 -12.81
C ILE A 139 -6.06 16.05 -13.60
N PHE A 140 -6.12 16.53 -14.85
CA PHE A 140 -4.91 16.75 -15.66
C PHE A 140 -4.05 17.92 -15.14
N GLN A 141 -4.66 18.82 -14.36
CA GLN A 141 -3.96 19.90 -13.65
C GLN A 141 -3.33 19.41 -12.35
N GLU A 142 -3.77 18.28 -11.80
CA GLU A 142 -3.25 17.72 -10.54
C GLU A 142 -1.89 17.03 -10.71
N GLY A 143 -1.61 16.53 -11.92
CA GLY A 143 -0.31 15.97 -12.28
C GLY A 143 -0.38 14.61 -12.97
N LEU A 144 0.71 13.86 -12.84
CA LEU A 144 0.89 12.58 -13.52
C LEU A 144 0.00 11.52 -12.90
N ARG A 145 -0.93 11.02 -13.73
CA ARG A 145 -1.77 9.86 -13.43
C ARG A 145 -1.12 8.57 -13.94
N ILE A 146 -0.82 7.66 -13.03
CA ILE A 146 -0.13 6.39 -13.23
C ILE A 146 -1.17 5.28 -13.07
N PRO A 147 -1.64 4.68 -14.18
CA PRO A 147 -2.47 3.47 -14.10
C PRO A 147 -1.61 2.29 -13.60
N PRO A 148 -2.21 1.16 -13.20
CA PRO A 148 -1.45 -0.04 -12.85
C PRO A 148 -0.49 -0.45 -13.96
N ILE A 149 0.80 -0.25 -13.73
CA ILE A 149 1.85 -0.52 -14.73
C ILE A 149 3.09 -1.13 -14.06
N LYS A 150 3.75 -2.07 -14.74
CA LYS A 150 5.01 -2.67 -14.26
C LYS A 150 6.14 -1.64 -14.31
N LEU A 151 6.55 -1.17 -13.13
CA LEU A 151 7.78 -0.39 -12.94
C LEU A 151 9.01 -1.30 -12.96
N TYR A 152 8.89 -2.52 -12.45
CA TYR A 152 9.89 -3.57 -12.61
C TYR A 152 9.25 -4.80 -13.23
N GLU A 153 9.98 -5.43 -14.15
CA GLU A 153 9.61 -6.69 -14.79
C GLU A 153 10.74 -7.71 -14.59
N ARG A 154 10.44 -8.81 -13.89
CA ARG A 154 11.37 -9.89 -13.53
C ARG A 154 12.66 -9.37 -12.89
N GLY A 155 12.51 -8.41 -11.97
CA GLY A 155 13.60 -7.77 -11.25
C GLY A 155 14.36 -6.70 -12.04
N ARG A 156 13.99 -6.42 -13.30
CA ARG A 156 14.62 -5.40 -14.14
C ARG A 156 13.75 -4.15 -14.17
N LEU A 157 14.36 -2.98 -13.97
CA LEU A 157 13.66 -1.70 -14.07
C LEU A 157 13.14 -1.49 -15.48
N ASN A 158 11.87 -1.11 -15.61
CA ASN A 158 11.32 -0.56 -16.83
C ASN A 158 11.81 0.89 -16.98
N ALA A 159 12.98 1.05 -17.59
CA ALA A 159 13.64 2.36 -17.73
C ALA A 159 12.81 3.37 -18.54
N SER A 160 11.93 2.91 -19.43
CA SER A 160 11.04 3.77 -20.21
C SER A 160 9.93 4.36 -19.33
N VAL A 161 9.30 3.52 -18.50
CA VAL A 161 8.28 3.98 -17.54
C VAL A 161 8.89 4.92 -16.50
N MET A 162 10.04 4.56 -15.93
CA MET A 162 10.74 5.44 -14.98
C MET A 162 11.08 6.78 -15.63
N ARG A 163 11.63 6.79 -16.85
CA ARG A 163 11.96 8.03 -17.57
C ARG A 163 10.72 8.88 -17.83
N LEU A 164 9.59 8.28 -18.16
CA LEU A 164 8.33 9.00 -18.35
C LEU A 164 7.86 9.66 -17.05
N ILE A 165 7.93 8.94 -15.92
CA ILE A 165 7.56 9.48 -14.60
C ILE A 165 8.49 10.66 -14.26
N LEU A 166 9.80 10.46 -14.34
CA LEU A 166 10.79 11.45 -13.94
C LEU A 166 10.81 12.69 -14.85
N ALA A 167 10.39 12.57 -16.11
CA ALA A 167 10.27 13.71 -17.01
C ALA A 167 9.09 14.64 -16.66
N ASN A 168 8.12 14.15 -15.89
CA ASN A 168 6.89 14.87 -15.55
C ASN A 168 6.86 15.35 -14.10
N VAL A 169 7.99 15.40 -13.39
CA VAL A 169 8.07 15.85 -11.99
C VAL A 169 9.17 16.87 -11.82
N ARG A 170 9.01 17.79 -10.85
CA ARG A 170 9.95 18.89 -10.62
C ARG A 170 11.26 18.44 -9.95
N THR A 171 11.22 17.36 -9.17
CA THR A 171 12.33 16.88 -8.34
C THR A 171 12.76 15.45 -8.70
N PRO A 172 13.19 15.15 -9.94
CA PRO A 172 13.36 13.79 -10.45
C PRO A 172 14.32 12.93 -9.63
N VAL A 173 15.43 13.48 -9.14
CA VAL A 173 16.39 12.73 -8.31
C VAL A 173 15.77 12.28 -6.99
N GLU A 174 14.97 13.15 -6.36
CA GLU A 174 14.24 12.82 -5.13
C GLU A 174 13.13 11.80 -5.40
N ARG A 175 12.39 11.94 -6.50
CA ARG A 175 11.31 11.00 -6.89
C ARG A 175 11.85 9.60 -7.22
N GLU A 176 12.97 9.52 -7.94
CA GLU A 176 13.67 8.25 -8.21
C GLU A 176 14.17 7.60 -6.91
N GLY A 177 14.73 8.41 -6.01
CA GLY A 177 15.17 7.96 -4.68
C GLY A 177 14.02 7.41 -3.85
N ASP A 178 12.88 8.10 -3.82
CA ASP A 178 11.68 7.67 -3.10
C ASP A 178 11.08 6.39 -3.70
N LEU A 179 10.96 6.29 -5.03
CA LEU A 179 10.50 5.04 -5.70
C LEU A 179 11.44 3.86 -5.41
N THR A 180 12.75 4.12 -5.34
CA THR A 180 13.74 3.10 -4.97
C THR A 180 13.61 2.70 -3.49
N ALA A 181 13.29 3.65 -2.59
CA ALA A 181 13.00 3.37 -1.19
C ALA A 181 11.74 2.51 -1.03
N GLN A 182 10.69 2.81 -1.80
CA GLN A 182 9.46 2.00 -1.86
C GLN A 182 9.75 0.57 -2.34
N LEU A 183 10.60 0.39 -3.36
CA LEU A 183 11.05 -0.93 -3.79
C LEU A 183 11.79 -1.70 -2.67
N ALA A 184 12.68 -1.02 -1.95
CA ALA A 184 13.42 -1.62 -0.85
C ALA A 184 12.50 -2.08 0.30
N ALA A 185 11.43 -1.32 0.57
CA ALA A 185 10.40 -1.69 1.53
C ALA A 185 9.69 -2.99 1.10
N ASN A 186 9.21 -3.08 -0.15
CA ASN A 186 8.58 -4.31 -0.66
C ASN A 186 9.52 -5.52 -0.60
N ARG A 187 10.79 -5.35 -0.98
CA ARG A 187 11.81 -6.42 -0.89
C ARG A 187 12.06 -6.88 0.55
N THR A 188 11.96 -5.97 1.53
CA THR A 188 12.04 -6.33 2.95
C THR A 188 10.87 -7.23 3.34
N GLY A 189 9.65 -6.84 2.97
CA GLY A 189 8.45 -7.65 3.21
C GLY A 189 8.52 -9.02 2.55
N GLU A 190 8.91 -9.08 1.27
CA GLU A 190 9.09 -10.33 0.53
C GLU A 190 10.05 -11.29 1.25
N ARG A 191 11.24 -10.78 1.64
CA ARG A 191 12.23 -11.58 2.36
C ARG A 191 11.67 -12.13 3.67
N ARG A 192 11.07 -11.28 4.50
CA ARG A 192 10.56 -11.67 5.82
C ARG A 192 9.40 -12.67 5.73
N LEU A 193 8.52 -12.52 4.74
CA LEU A 193 7.43 -13.47 4.51
C LEU A 193 7.96 -14.83 4.07
N ARG A 194 8.98 -14.87 3.21
CA ARG A 194 9.67 -16.12 2.85
C ARG A 194 10.34 -16.78 4.06
N GLU A 195 11.00 -16.00 4.91
CA GLU A 195 11.61 -16.49 6.17
C GLU A 195 10.53 -17.06 7.13
N MET A 196 9.39 -16.39 7.26
CA MET A 196 8.26 -16.87 8.06
C MET A 196 7.74 -18.22 7.53
N VAL A 197 7.51 -18.32 6.22
CA VAL A 197 7.04 -19.58 5.60
C VAL A 197 8.07 -20.69 5.76
N ALA A 198 9.36 -20.41 5.58
CA ALA A 198 10.42 -21.39 5.79
C ALA A 198 10.49 -21.88 7.24
N LYS A 199 10.16 -21.03 8.22
CA LYS A 199 10.20 -21.36 9.65
C LYS A 199 8.97 -22.13 10.12
N TYR A 200 7.77 -21.73 9.70
CA TYR A 200 6.52 -22.25 10.25
C TYR A 200 5.74 -23.17 9.31
N GLY A 201 6.10 -23.23 8.02
CA GLY A 201 5.40 -24.00 7.00
C GLY A 201 4.27 -23.21 6.35
N VAL A 202 3.96 -23.54 5.09
CA VAL A 202 2.97 -22.83 4.28
C VAL A 202 1.54 -23.02 4.84
N GLU A 203 1.23 -24.20 5.36
CA GLU A 203 -0.09 -24.53 5.89
C GLU A 203 -0.41 -23.73 7.15
N GLU A 204 0.51 -23.68 8.12
CA GLU A 204 0.32 -22.98 9.38
C GLU A 204 0.14 -21.47 9.15
N VAL A 205 0.95 -20.90 8.25
CA VAL A 205 0.86 -19.49 7.85
C VAL A 205 -0.48 -19.20 7.16
N ALA A 206 -0.93 -20.08 6.25
CA ALA A 206 -2.23 -19.95 5.58
C ALA A 206 -3.41 -20.03 6.56
N VAL A 207 -3.37 -20.99 7.49
CA VAL A 207 -4.38 -21.13 8.56
C VAL A 207 -4.42 -19.86 9.40
N SER A 208 -3.26 -19.34 9.79
CA SER A 208 -3.16 -18.17 10.65
C SER A 208 -3.75 -16.91 10.00
N MET A 209 -3.49 -16.66 8.71
CA MET A 209 -4.13 -15.55 7.98
C MET A 209 -5.66 -15.68 7.97
N ARG A 210 -6.20 -16.88 7.69
CA ARG A 210 -7.65 -17.10 7.70
C ARG A 210 -8.27 -16.89 9.08
N GLU A 211 -7.62 -17.38 10.13
CA GLU A 211 -8.07 -17.18 11.51
C GLU A 211 -8.03 -15.70 11.92
N LEU A 212 -7.02 -14.94 11.47
CA LEU A 212 -6.97 -13.49 11.70
C LEU A 212 -8.13 -12.76 11.03
N HIS A 213 -8.45 -13.08 9.78
CA HIS A 213 -9.62 -12.51 9.11
C HIS A 213 -10.92 -12.86 9.82
N ALA A 214 -11.11 -14.14 10.18
CA ALA A 214 -12.30 -14.59 10.90
C ALA A 214 -12.42 -13.93 12.29
N TYR A 215 -11.30 -13.75 12.98
CA TYR A 215 -11.26 -13.05 14.26
C TYR A 215 -11.62 -11.57 14.13
N ALA A 216 -11.05 -10.88 13.13
CA ALA A 216 -11.38 -9.48 12.84
C ALA A 216 -12.88 -9.32 12.52
N GLU A 217 -13.46 -10.20 11.71
CA GLU A 217 -14.90 -10.20 11.42
C GLU A 217 -15.74 -10.37 12.70
N ARG A 218 -15.40 -11.34 13.56
CA ARG A 218 -16.10 -11.55 14.84
C ARG A 218 -16.04 -10.31 15.72
N MET A 219 -14.88 -9.65 15.80
CA MET A 219 -14.71 -8.43 16.57
C MET A 219 -15.59 -7.29 16.04
N VAL A 220 -15.59 -7.07 14.72
CA VAL A 220 -16.41 -6.02 14.09
C VAL A 220 -17.90 -6.31 14.27
N ARG A 221 -18.36 -7.55 14.03
CA ARG A 221 -19.76 -7.95 14.26
C ARG A 221 -20.20 -7.75 15.70
N ALA A 222 -19.36 -8.11 16.67
CA ALA A 222 -19.66 -7.90 18.09
C ALA A 222 -19.78 -6.41 18.44
N ARG A 223 -18.96 -5.54 17.82
CA ARG A 223 -19.05 -4.09 17.99
C ARG A 223 -20.30 -3.51 17.35
N LEU A 224 -20.65 -3.95 16.14
CA LEU A 224 -21.88 -3.53 15.45
C LEU A 224 -23.12 -3.95 16.25
N ALA A 225 -23.16 -5.17 16.79
CA ALA A 225 -24.27 -5.65 17.60
C ALA A 225 -24.46 -4.90 18.93
N ALA A 226 -23.44 -4.18 19.40
CA ALA A 226 -23.53 -3.34 20.60
C ALA A 226 -24.09 -1.93 20.29
N ILE A 227 -24.21 -1.55 19.02
CA ILE A 227 -24.85 -0.30 18.60
C ILE A 227 -26.38 -0.55 18.62
N PRO A 228 -27.18 0.29 19.30
CA PRO A 228 -28.63 0.16 19.30
C PRO A 228 -29.22 0.22 17.88
N ASP A 229 -30.28 -0.55 17.63
CA ASP A 229 -31.00 -0.44 16.36
C ASP A 229 -31.63 0.96 16.23
N GLY A 230 -31.38 1.63 15.11
CA GLY A 230 -31.92 2.94 14.83
C GLY A 230 -31.29 3.60 13.61
N ASP A 231 -31.87 4.72 13.19
CA ASP A 231 -31.33 5.55 12.13
C ASP A 231 -30.47 6.66 12.76
N TYR A 232 -29.21 6.75 12.33
CA TYR A 232 -28.26 7.73 12.81
C TYR A 232 -27.90 8.69 11.66
N THR A 233 -28.08 9.99 11.89
CA THR A 233 -27.75 11.04 10.91
C THR A 233 -26.78 12.04 11.52
N ALA A 234 -25.81 12.50 10.73
CA ALA A 234 -24.92 13.60 11.05
C ALA A 234 -24.78 14.50 9.81
N GLU A 235 -24.55 15.79 10.03
CA GLU A 235 -24.26 16.78 9.00
C GLU A 235 -23.00 17.55 9.43
N ASP A 236 -22.14 17.85 8.46
CA ASP A 236 -20.92 18.62 8.65
C ASP A 236 -20.72 19.55 7.44
N TYR A 237 -19.94 20.61 7.61
CA TYR A 237 -19.76 21.67 6.63
C TYR A 237 -18.25 21.85 6.35
N LEU A 238 -17.90 22.01 5.08
CA LEU A 238 -16.56 22.42 4.64
C LEU A 238 -16.69 23.80 3.98
N ASP A 239 -15.65 24.61 4.11
CA ASP A 239 -15.53 25.89 3.38
C ASP A 239 -15.52 25.64 1.85
N ASP A 240 -15.67 26.71 1.06
CA ASP A 240 -15.77 26.63 -0.40
C ASP A 240 -14.51 26.13 -1.12
N ASP A 241 -14.53 26.18 -2.45
CA ASP A 241 -13.46 25.68 -3.31
C ASP A 241 -12.14 26.47 -3.23
N GLY A 242 -12.12 27.61 -2.53
CA GLY A 242 -10.96 28.49 -2.43
C GLY A 242 -10.51 29.10 -3.77
N ILE A 243 -11.37 29.03 -4.80
CA ILE A 243 -11.14 29.56 -6.16
C ILE A 243 -11.98 30.82 -6.39
N THR A 244 -13.22 30.83 -5.92
CA THR A 244 -14.15 31.97 -6.07
C THR A 244 -14.67 32.45 -4.71
N ASP A 245 -14.72 33.77 -4.53
CA ASP A 245 -15.35 34.43 -3.36
C ASP A 245 -16.88 34.26 -3.31
#